data_AF-B4GQK9-F1
#
_entry.id   AF-B4GQK9-F1
#
_cell.length_a   1.000
_cell.length_b   1.000
_cell.length_c   1.000
_cell.angle_alpha   90.00
_cell.angle_beta   90.00
_cell.angle_gamma   90.00
#
_symmetry.space_group_name_H-M   'P 1'
#
loop_
_entity.id
_entity.type
_entity.pdbx_description
1 polymer ?
#
loop_
_entity_poly.entity_id
_entity_poly.type
_entity_poly.pdbx_seq_one_letter_code
_entity_poly.pdbx_strand_id
1 'polypeptide(L)'
;MESMFRVKRLLMPKVDADSGQRPSSAAGVNGEDSSDDSESDDSDEDESSGGLHLHEGKKIREKVGFRERKIIEYENRIRQFSTPDKIFRYFATVRLQDATQTIVCMTPEDFLRSIYPGIKQPDVCLISSLWIIEYENRIRQFSTPDKVFRYFATIQVPVADDRHEVYMTPTDFLTSMTPGMKQPDGLGLDQYRRYDPKSVGEQLNLHLEKNSIFYKLGSYGLITFSDYIFLLTVLSISRRHFEIAFRMFDLNGDGDVDCEEFEMVATLVRSQTSMGTRHRDHANTGNTFKGVNSALITYFFGPNMDEKLTIEKFLDFQEQLQREILSLEFERKEPNDDGNITEADFAELLLAYAGYPLKKKQKKLKRVKRRFRDHGTGISKQDYLDFFHFLNNINDVDTALTFYHIAGASIDQQTLQHVAKTVALVNLSDHVVDVVFTIFDENNDNQLSNKEFISVMKNRVQRGLEKPKDTGFLKMMRSVFKCAKETKPVLLDI
;
A
#
# COMPACT_ATOMS: atom_id res chain seq x y z
N MET A 1 32.52 31.11 -65.77
CA MET A 1 32.46 32.47 -65.22
C MET A 1 32.09 32.31 -63.74
N GLU A 2 33.01 32.71 -62.84
CA GLU A 2 32.93 32.75 -61.35
C GLU A 2 32.76 31.40 -60.61
N SER A 3 33.69 30.83 -59.82
CA SER A 3 34.62 31.22 -58.74
C SER A 3 34.06 31.24 -57.29
N MET A 4 34.51 30.24 -56.50
CA MET A 4 34.73 30.14 -55.02
C MET A 4 33.56 30.37 -54.03
N PHE A 5 33.39 29.66 -52.89
CA PHE A 5 34.35 29.29 -51.83
C PHE A 5 33.92 28.04 -51.01
N ARG A 6 34.92 27.33 -50.46
CA ARG A 6 34.89 26.08 -49.67
C ARG A 6 34.39 26.23 -48.22
N VAL A 7 33.83 25.14 -47.65
CA VAL A 7 34.14 24.69 -46.25
C VAL A 7 34.29 23.16 -46.21
N LYS A 8 35.33 22.70 -45.50
CA LYS A 8 35.90 21.34 -45.44
C LYS A 8 35.02 20.32 -44.69
N ARG A 9 34.90 19.10 -45.23
CA ARG A 9 34.49 17.87 -44.53
C ARG A 9 35.75 17.09 -44.13
N LEU A 10 35.89 16.73 -42.86
CA LEU A 10 36.89 15.76 -42.39
C LEU A 10 36.28 14.35 -42.43
N LEU A 11 37.10 13.40 -42.86
CA LEU A 11 36.76 12.01 -43.17
C LEU A 11 36.41 11.17 -41.93
N MET A 12 35.49 10.21 -42.10
CA MET A 12 35.60 8.89 -41.48
C MET A 12 35.49 7.82 -42.60
N PRO A 13 36.43 6.87 -42.70
CA PRO A 13 36.35 5.78 -43.66
C PRO A 13 35.43 4.64 -43.16
N LYS A 14 34.98 3.88 -44.15
CA LYS A 14 33.95 2.85 -44.13
C LYS A 14 34.62 1.54 -44.58
N VAL A 15 34.12 0.42 -44.06
CA VAL A 15 34.20 -0.99 -44.55
C VAL A 15 35.62 -1.62 -44.63
N ASP A 16 35.78 -2.90 -44.27
CA ASP A 16 35.49 -4.02 -45.18
C ASP A 16 34.87 -5.26 -44.55
N ALA A 17 33.98 -5.86 -45.34
CA ALA A 17 33.46 -7.21 -45.21
C ALA A 17 34.17 -8.09 -46.25
N ASP A 18 34.49 -9.33 -45.90
CA ASP A 18 34.73 -10.40 -46.89
C ASP A 18 34.16 -11.74 -46.38
N SER A 19 33.86 -12.61 -47.33
CA SER A 19 32.76 -13.58 -47.32
C SER A 19 33.19 -14.96 -47.86
N GLY A 20 32.50 -16.02 -47.42
CA GLY A 20 32.44 -17.37 -48.05
C GLY A 20 33.33 -18.43 -47.38
N GLN A 21 32.97 -19.71 -47.22
CA GLN A 21 31.91 -20.59 -47.77
C GLN A 21 31.63 -21.78 -46.79
N ARG A 22 30.42 -22.36 -46.84
CA ARG A 22 29.96 -23.65 -46.23
C ARG A 22 30.24 -24.86 -47.18
N PRO A 23 29.85 -26.15 -46.94
CA PRO A 23 29.23 -26.85 -45.78
C PRO A 23 29.76 -28.28 -45.45
N SER A 24 29.34 -28.87 -44.33
CA SER A 24 28.91 -30.28 -44.09
C SER A 24 28.69 -30.47 -42.57
N SER A 25 27.76 -31.22 -41.98
CA SER A 25 26.57 -32.00 -42.37
C SER A 25 25.91 -32.49 -41.06
N ALA A 26 24.57 -32.38 -40.93
CA ALA A 26 23.64 -33.13 -40.03
C ALA A 26 23.89 -33.08 -38.49
N ALA A 27 22.92 -33.03 -37.57
CA ALA A 27 21.48 -33.27 -37.55
C ALA A 27 20.84 -32.42 -36.43
N GLY A 28 19.50 -32.31 -36.43
CA GLY A 28 18.73 -31.21 -35.86
C GLY A 28 18.41 -31.25 -34.37
N VAL A 29 17.95 -30.10 -33.85
CA VAL A 29 17.12 -29.95 -32.65
C VAL A 29 16.21 -28.72 -32.83
N ASN A 30 14.91 -28.92 -32.60
CA ASN A 30 13.87 -27.89 -32.42
C ASN A 30 13.98 -27.29 -31.00
N GLY A 31 13.64 -26.01 -30.82
CA GLY A 31 13.20 -25.51 -29.50
C GLY A 31 13.57 -24.07 -29.19
N GLU A 32 12.62 -23.19 -29.47
CA GLU A 32 12.27 -21.87 -28.90
C GLU A 32 13.14 -21.30 -27.76
N ASP A 33 13.64 -20.08 -28.00
CA ASP A 33 14.29 -19.19 -27.03
C ASP A 33 13.32 -18.72 -25.93
N SER A 34 13.58 -19.12 -24.69
CA SER A 34 13.10 -18.46 -23.47
C SER A 34 14.31 -17.88 -22.73
N SER A 35 14.42 -16.56 -22.68
CA SER A 35 15.41 -15.84 -21.87
C SER A 35 14.97 -15.83 -20.40
N ASP A 36 15.50 -16.77 -19.61
CA ASP A 36 15.43 -16.77 -18.15
C ASP A 36 16.60 -15.96 -17.56
N ASP A 37 16.28 -14.87 -16.86
CA ASP A 37 17.21 -14.21 -15.93
C ASP A 37 17.15 -14.96 -14.59
N SER A 38 17.99 -15.98 -14.43
CA SER A 38 18.26 -16.63 -13.15
C SER A 38 19.41 -15.91 -12.44
N GLU A 39 19.11 -15.15 -11.39
CA GLU A 39 20.13 -14.69 -10.43
C GLU A 39 20.59 -15.90 -9.59
N SER A 40 21.84 -16.30 -9.79
CA SER A 40 22.54 -17.38 -9.10
C SER A 40 22.91 -17.01 -7.67
N ASP A 41 22.64 -17.91 -6.73
CA ASP A 41 23.16 -17.90 -5.37
C ASP A 41 24.70 -18.09 -5.40
N ASP A 42 25.45 -17.07 -4.98
CA ASP A 42 26.88 -17.22 -4.65
C ASP A 42 27.02 -17.76 -3.22
N SER A 43 27.48 -19.01 -3.13
CA SER A 43 27.99 -19.62 -1.91
C SER A 43 29.49 -19.37 -1.84
N ASP A 44 29.92 -18.41 -1.01
CA ASP A 44 31.34 -18.15 -0.77
C ASP A 44 31.96 -19.27 0.08
N GLU A 45 32.95 -19.95 -0.51
CA GLU A 45 33.90 -20.86 0.16
C GLU A 45 35.01 -20.01 0.83
N ASP A 46 35.16 -20.11 2.15
CA ASP A 46 36.22 -19.44 2.92
C ASP A 46 37.56 -20.22 2.77
N GLU A 47 38.55 -19.62 2.11
CA GLU A 47 39.94 -20.10 2.14
C GLU A 47 40.64 -19.78 3.48
N SER A 48 41.23 -20.81 4.06
CA SER A 48 41.97 -20.78 5.34
C SER A 48 43.37 -20.16 5.19
N SER A 49 43.74 -19.24 6.08
CA SER A 49 45.15 -18.99 6.41
C SER A 49 45.34 -18.91 7.94
N GLY A 50 46.46 -19.47 8.40
CA GLY A 50 46.63 -20.04 9.74
C GLY A 50 46.84 -19.08 10.91
N GLY A 51 46.22 -19.45 12.03
CA GLY A 51 46.91 -19.67 13.32
C GLY A 51 47.05 -18.49 14.30
N LEU A 52 46.23 -18.46 15.36
CA LEU A 52 46.55 -18.98 16.69
C LEU A 52 45.30 -18.94 17.58
N HIS A 53 44.99 -20.07 18.21
CA HIS A 53 43.83 -20.28 19.09
C HIS A 53 43.86 -19.39 20.35
N LEU A 54 42.76 -18.68 20.62
CA LEU A 54 42.31 -18.40 21.98
C LEU A 54 40.77 -18.54 22.03
N HIS A 55 40.29 -19.29 23.03
CA HIS A 55 38.91 -19.73 23.22
C HIS A 55 37.87 -18.60 23.20
N GLU A 56 36.77 -18.77 22.45
CA GLU A 56 35.45 -18.26 22.85
C GLU A 56 34.31 -18.99 22.11
N GLY A 57 33.20 -19.17 22.82
CA GLY A 57 32.09 -20.07 22.45
C GLY A 57 31.43 -19.77 21.10
N LYS A 58 30.89 -20.83 20.49
CA LYS A 58 30.07 -20.76 19.27
C LYS A 58 28.90 -19.79 19.46
N LYS A 59 29.07 -18.53 19.07
CA LYS A 59 27.94 -17.63 18.80
C LYS A 59 27.27 -18.13 17.53
N ILE A 60 26.06 -18.64 17.67
CA ILE A 60 25.12 -18.83 16.55
C ILE A 60 25.01 -17.46 15.87
N ARG A 61 25.51 -17.30 14.64
CA ARG A 61 25.24 -16.09 13.85
C ARG A 61 23.74 -16.07 13.60
N GLU A 62 23.05 -15.16 14.28
CA GLU A 62 21.64 -14.86 14.00
C GLU A 62 21.53 -14.54 12.50
N LYS A 63 20.69 -15.30 11.77
CA LYS A 63 20.48 -15.05 10.34
C LYS A 63 19.87 -13.65 10.21
N VAL A 64 20.65 -12.72 9.64
CA VAL A 64 20.22 -11.34 9.41
C VAL A 64 19.01 -11.36 8.49
N GLY A 65 17.89 -10.84 8.97
CA GLY A 65 16.62 -10.81 8.24
C GLY A 65 16.68 -10.02 6.94
N PHE A 66 15.68 -10.22 6.07
CA PHE A 66 15.63 -9.52 4.79
C PHE A 66 15.55 -7.99 4.95
N ARG A 67 14.78 -7.51 5.94
CA ARG A 67 14.67 -6.08 6.26
C ARG A 67 16.02 -5.51 6.67
N GLU A 68 16.72 -6.18 7.58
CA GLU A 68 18.05 -5.79 8.05
C GLU A 68 19.05 -5.80 6.90
N ARG A 69 19.04 -6.80 6.02
CA ARG A 69 19.90 -6.85 4.83
C ARG A 69 19.67 -5.66 3.91
N LYS A 70 18.42 -5.27 3.64
CA LYS A 70 18.12 -4.11 2.78
C LYS A 70 18.49 -2.78 3.45
N ILE A 71 18.36 -2.66 4.76
CA ILE A 71 18.87 -1.50 5.52
C ILE A 71 20.39 -1.42 5.38
N ILE A 72 21.10 -2.53 5.62
CA ILE A 72 22.57 -2.60 5.51
C ILE A 72 23.03 -2.24 4.09
N GLU A 73 22.37 -2.77 3.05
CA GLU A 73 22.68 -2.45 1.65
C GLU A 73 22.47 -0.96 1.34
N TYR A 74 21.41 -0.35 1.86
CA TYR A 74 21.16 1.07 1.71
C TYR A 74 22.18 1.93 2.46
N GLU A 75 22.51 1.57 3.70
CA GLU A 75 23.53 2.27 4.50
C GLU A 75 24.92 2.14 3.86
N ASN A 76 25.24 0.98 3.27
CA ASN A 76 26.46 0.80 2.46
C ASN A 76 26.48 1.75 1.26
N ARG A 77 25.34 1.90 0.54
CA ARG A 77 25.23 2.91 -0.54
C ARG A 77 25.36 4.35 -0.03
N ILE A 78 24.86 4.66 1.17
CA ILE A 78 25.08 5.97 1.78
C ILE A 78 26.57 6.21 2.03
N ARG A 79 27.26 5.25 2.66
CA ARG A 79 28.70 5.31 2.94
C ARG A 79 29.52 5.47 1.66
N GLN A 80 29.11 4.82 0.57
CA GLN A 80 29.84 4.80 -0.69
C GLN A 80 29.56 6.00 -1.61
N PHE A 81 28.31 6.47 -1.69
CA PHE A 81 27.88 7.40 -2.73
C PHE A 81 27.27 8.72 -2.23
N SER A 82 27.07 8.89 -0.93
CA SER A 82 26.51 10.14 -0.38
C SER A 82 27.57 11.14 0.03
N THR A 83 27.19 12.43 0.11
CA THR A 83 28.08 13.48 0.59
C THR A 83 28.42 13.27 2.07
N PRO A 84 29.62 13.70 2.54
CA PRO A 84 29.99 13.60 3.96
C PRO A 84 28.98 14.23 4.91
N ASP A 85 28.36 15.35 4.50
CA ASP A 85 27.28 16.01 5.25
C ASP A 85 26.02 15.13 5.36
N LYS A 86 25.63 14.41 4.30
CA LYS A 86 24.50 13.48 4.34
C LYS A 86 24.81 12.26 5.19
N ILE A 87 26.05 11.74 5.13
CA ILE A 87 26.53 10.66 6.01
C ILE A 87 26.46 11.12 7.47
N PHE A 88 27.02 12.29 7.79
CA PHE A 88 26.99 12.86 9.14
C PHE A 88 25.57 13.00 9.67
N ARG A 89 24.66 13.62 8.91
CA ARG A 89 23.26 13.80 9.34
C ARG A 89 22.49 12.49 9.48
N TYR A 90 22.81 11.50 8.66
CA TYR A 90 22.16 10.19 8.73
C TYR A 90 22.60 9.42 9.97
N PHE A 91 23.92 9.39 10.24
CA PHE A 91 24.47 8.61 11.33
C PHE A 91 24.48 9.34 12.69
N ALA A 92 24.29 10.65 12.74
CA ALA A 92 24.21 11.41 13.98
C ALA A 92 22.94 11.13 14.80
N THR A 93 23.12 10.69 16.05
CA THR A 93 22.00 10.41 16.97
C THR A 93 21.74 11.53 17.97
N VAL A 94 22.69 12.44 18.20
CA VAL A 94 22.60 13.46 19.25
C VAL A 94 22.20 14.81 18.68
N ARG A 95 21.23 15.48 19.32
CA ARG A 95 20.86 16.87 19.03
C ARG A 95 20.91 17.68 20.31
N LEU A 96 21.81 18.65 20.35
CA LEU A 96 21.91 19.61 21.44
C LEU A 96 21.08 20.83 21.07
N GLN A 97 20.10 21.16 21.89
CA GLN A 97 19.29 22.36 21.73
C GLN A 97 19.81 23.43 22.68
N ASP A 98 20.39 24.48 22.13
CA ASP A 98 20.72 25.70 22.86
C ASP A 98 19.64 26.76 22.60
N ALA A 99 19.58 27.81 23.43
CA ALA A 99 18.51 28.83 23.38
C ALA A 99 18.35 29.53 22.00
N THR A 100 19.35 29.43 21.11
CA THR A 100 19.34 30.05 19.78
C THR A 100 19.59 29.09 18.61
N GLN A 101 20.14 27.88 18.83
CA GLN A 101 20.50 26.95 17.75
C GLN A 101 20.41 25.47 18.16
N THR A 102 20.06 24.60 17.21
CA THR A 102 20.12 23.14 17.39
C THR A 102 21.36 22.61 16.69
N ILE A 103 22.33 22.09 17.47
CA ILE A 103 23.56 21.50 16.97
C ILE A 103 23.37 19.98 16.90
N VAL A 104 23.66 19.38 15.75
CA VAL A 104 23.61 17.93 15.53
C VAL A 104 25.00 17.36 15.72
N CYS A 105 25.15 16.34 16.58
CA CYS A 105 26.43 15.72 16.94
C CYS A 105 26.37 14.20 16.75
N MET A 106 27.54 13.60 16.52
CA MET A 106 27.71 12.15 16.45
C MET A 106 28.40 11.66 17.73
N THR A 107 27.96 10.52 18.27
CA THR A 107 28.75 9.80 19.26
C THR A 107 29.95 9.10 18.60
N PRO A 108 30.98 8.68 19.36
CA PRO A 108 32.05 7.84 18.82
C PRO A 108 31.52 6.57 18.14
N GLU A 109 30.42 6.01 18.66
CA GLU A 109 29.78 4.83 18.11
C GLU A 109 29.03 5.13 16.80
N ASP A 110 28.37 6.29 16.69
CA ASP A 110 27.79 6.78 15.44
C ASP A 110 28.84 6.97 14.36
N PHE A 111 30.01 7.48 14.75
CA PHE A 111 31.12 7.68 13.84
C PHE A 111 31.63 6.34 13.30
N LEU A 112 31.81 5.33 14.18
CA LEU A 112 32.16 3.98 13.76
C LEU A 112 31.13 3.39 12.80
N ARG A 113 29.83 3.53 13.08
CA ARG A 113 28.75 3.09 12.18
C ARG A 113 28.76 3.82 10.83
N SER A 114 29.17 5.09 10.81
CA SER A 114 29.23 5.87 9.57
C SER A 114 30.35 5.46 8.63
N ILE A 115 31.36 4.75 9.13
CA ILE A 115 32.54 4.35 8.35
C ILE A 115 32.49 2.86 8.05
N TYR A 116 32.08 2.04 9.02
CA TYR A 116 32.19 0.59 8.90
C TYR A 116 30.97 -0.01 8.15
N PRO A 117 31.18 -0.68 7.00
CA PRO A 117 30.10 -1.34 6.27
C PRO A 117 29.57 -2.56 7.04
N GLY A 118 28.29 -2.90 6.85
CA GLY A 118 27.69 -4.08 7.49
C GLY A 118 27.15 -3.88 8.91
N ILE A 119 27.48 -2.77 9.59
CA ILE A 119 26.89 -2.43 10.89
C ILE A 119 25.70 -1.50 10.67
N LYS A 120 24.52 -1.92 11.17
CA LYS A 120 23.28 -1.13 11.11
C LYS A 120 23.24 -0.05 12.20
N GLN A 121 22.59 1.08 11.92
CA GLN A 121 22.15 1.95 13.01
C GLN A 121 21.06 1.27 13.86
N PRO A 122 21.03 1.52 15.18
CA PRO A 122 19.90 1.11 16.00
C PRO A 122 18.60 1.78 15.53
N ASP A 123 17.49 1.06 15.58
CA ASP A 123 16.16 1.48 15.08
C ASP A 123 15.57 2.68 15.83
N VAL A 124 16.24 3.13 16.90
CA VAL A 124 15.90 4.33 17.69
C VAL A 124 16.18 5.63 16.92
N CYS A 125 16.90 5.58 15.80
CA CYS A 125 17.09 6.74 14.93
C CYS A 125 15.79 7.10 14.18
N LEU A 126 15.34 8.35 14.31
CA LEU A 126 14.17 8.86 13.57
C LEU A 126 14.35 8.77 12.04
N ILE A 127 15.59 8.73 11.55
CA ILE A 127 15.88 8.66 10.12
C ILE A 127 15.76 7.21 9.62
N SER A 128 16.19 6.22 10.40
CA SER A 128 16.05 4.80 10.03
C SER A 128 14.57 4.39 10.02
N SER A 129 13.78 4.81 11.01
CA SER A 129 12.33 4.59 11.02
C SER A 129 11.60 5.23 9.83
N LEU A 130 11.94 6.45 9.45
CA LEU A 130 11.39 7.09 8.24
C LEU A 130 11.77 6.38 6.95
N TRP A 131 13.00 5.86 6.85
CA TRP A 131 13.43 5.10 5.68
C TRP A 131 12.70 3.77 5.56
N ILE A 132 12.48 3.09 6.68
CA ILE A 132 11.71 1.84 6.75
C ILE A 132 10.27 2.09 6.32
N ILE A 133 9.62 3.15 6.82
CA ILE A 133 8.27 3.53 6.40
C ILE A 133 8.22 3.79 4.89
N GLU A 134 9.19 4.51 4.34
CA GLU A 134 9.25 4.80 2.91
C GLU A 134 9.49 3.52 2.08
N TYR A 135 10.32 2.61 2.58
CA TYR A 135 10.53 1.30 1.99
C TYR A 135 9.26 0.45 2.00
N GLU A 136 8.54 0.39 3.13
CA GLU A 136 7.27 -0.30 3.26
C GLU A 136 6.19 0.29 2.34
N ASN A 137 6.13 1.63 2.21
CA ASN A 137 5.25 2.28 1.25
C ASN A 137 5.52 1.82 -0.19
N ARG A 138 6.81 1.67 -0.58
CA ARG A 138 7.18 1.11 -1.89
C ARG A 138 6.75 -0.36 -2.02
N ILE A 139 6.85 -1.15 -0.95
CA ILE A 139 6.35 -2.53 -0.95
C ILE A 139 4.84 -2.54 -1.22
N ARG A 140 4.04 -1.78 -0.45
CA ARG A 140 2.58 -1.70 -0.61
C ARG A 140 2.17 -1.30 -2.03
N GLN A 141 2.87 -0.32 -2.59
CA GLN A 141 2.54 0.28 -3.88
C GLN A 141 2.97 -0.57 -5.08
N PHE A 142 4.18 -1.15 -5.06
CA PHE A 142 4.79 -1.73 -6.27
C PHE A 142 5.04 -3.24 -6.19
N SER A 143 4.96 -3.86 -5.02
CA SER A 143 5.16 -5.30 -4.90
C SER A 143 3.90 -6.10 -5.24
N THR A 144 4.11 -7.38 -5.58
CA THR A 144 3.02 -8.35 -5.76
C THR A 144 2.22 -8.48 -4.47
N PRO A 145 0.90 -8.72 -4.55
CA PRO A 145 0.08 -8.96 -3.37
C PRO A 145 0.60 -10.08 -2.47
N ASP A 146 1.20 -11.14 -3.04
CA ASP A 146 1.89 -12.20 -2.30
C ASP A 146 3.00 -11.66 -1.39
N LYS A 147 3.91 -10.86 -1.96
CA LYS A 147 5.03 -10.30 -1.20
C LYS A 147 4.55 -9.33 -0.13
N VAL A 148 3.51 -8.54 -0.41
CA VAL A 148 2.88 -7.67 0.59
C VAL A 148 2.29 -8.53 1.72
N PHE A 149 1.58 -9.60 1.38
CA PHE A 149 0.99 -10.51 2.35
C PHE A 149 2.06 -11.09 3.29
N ARG A 150 3.10 -11.71 2.74
CA ARG A 150 4.19 -12.32 3.55
C ARG A 150 5.01 -11.32 4.35
N TYR A 151 5.12 -10.09 3.87
CA TYR A 151 5.86 -9.06 4.59
C TYR A 151 5.12 -8.60 5.85
N PHE A 152 3.79 -8.43 5.76
CA PHE A 152 2.99 -7.87 6.83
C PHE A 152 2.31 -8.93 7.71
N ALA A 153 2.18 -10.16 7.25
CA ALA A 153 1.67 -11.27 8.05
C ALA A 153 2.59 -11.52 9.25
N THR A 154 1.98 -11.78 10.41
CA THR A 154 2.73 -11.99 11.66
C THR A 154 2.59 -13.39 12.22
N ILE A 155 1.62 -14.18 11.78
CA ILE A 155 1.31 -15.48 12.36
C ILE A 155 1.64 -16.59 11.39
N GLN A 156 2.28 -17.64 11.89
CA GLN A 156 2.49 -18.88 11.17
C GLN A 156 1.94 -20.05 12.00
N VAL A 157 1.07 -20.85 11.39
CA VAL A 157 0.41 -21.98 12.04
C VAL A 157 0.91 -23.28 11.38
N PRO A 158 1.35 -24.28 12.16
CA PRO A 158 1.66 -25.59 11.62
C PRO A 158 0.37 -26.31 11.21
N VAL A 159 0.34 -26.76 9.96
CA VAL A 159 -0.71 -27.60 9.38
C VAL A 159 -0.24 -29.05 9.37
N ALA A 160 -1.14 -30.01 9.20
CA ALA A 160 -0.77 -31.41 9.00
C ALA A 160 0.27 -31.58 7.87
N ASP A 161 1.16 -32.56 8.03
CA ASP A 161 2.28 -32.90 7.13
C ASP A 161 3.49 -31.93 7.14
N ASP A 162 3.92 -31.43 8.30
CA ASP A 162 5.08 -30.52 8.47
C ASP A 162 5.01 -29.20 7.68
N ARG A 163 3.88 -28.91 7.03
CA ARG A 163 3.63 -27.68 6.30
C ARG A 163 3.22 -26.58 7.25
N HIS A 164 3.68 -25.36 6.98
CA HIS A 164 3.33 -24.20 7.77
C HIS A 164 2.56 -23.23 6.87
N GLU A 165 1.40 -22.79 7.33
CA GLU A 165 0.61 -21.76 6.65
C GLU A 165 0.76 -20.42 7.36
N VAL A 166 0.77 -19.35 6.57
CA VAL A 166 0.97 -17.98 7.05
C VAL A 166 -0.38 -17.26 7.07
N TYR A 167 -0.65 -16.55 8.16
CA TYR A 167 -1.90 -15.87 8.43
C TYR A 167 -1.65 -14.41 8.83
N MET A 168 -2.60 -13.54 8.46
CA MET A 168 -2.68 -12.16 8.92
C MET A 168 -3.68 -12.02 10.06
N THR A 169 -3.37 -11.17 11.03
CA THR A 169 -4.40 -10.59 11.91
C THR A 169 -5.13 -9.43 11.21
N PRO A 170 -6.30 -8.98 11.68
CA PRO A 170 -6.94 -7.79 11.13
C PRO A 170 -6.09 -6.52 11.24
N THR A 171 -5.25 -6.43 12.28
CA THR A 171 -4.26 -5.35 12.43
C THR A 171 -3.15 -5.43 11.38
N ASP A 172 -2.70 -6.64 11.04
CA ASP A 172 -1.73 -6.86 9.96
C ASP A 172 -2.34 -6.46 8.61
N PHE A 173 -3.59 -6.86 8.38
CA PHE A 173 -4.34 -6.48 7.18
C PHE A 173 -4.44 -4.96 7.04
N LEU A 174 -4.82 -4.25 8.11
CA LEU A 174 -4.82 -2.79 8.11
C LEU A 174 -3.42 -2.22 7.81
N THR A 175 -2.38 -2.75 8.46
CA THR A 175 -0.98 -2.30 8.26
C THR A 175 -0.47 -2.54 6.84
N SER A 176 -0.95 -3.60 6.18
CA SER A 176 -0.61 -3.89 4.79
C SER A 176 -1.20 -2.86 3.80
N MET A 177 -2.31 -2.21 4.16
CA MET A 177 -3.03 -1.27 3.30
C MET A 177 -2.73 0.21 3.61
N THR A 178 -2.42 0.56 4.86
CA THR A 178 -2.27 1.95 5.27
C THR A 178 -0.84 2.46 5.10
N PRO A 179 -0.60 3.47 4.24
CA PRO A 179 0.72 4.08 4.08
C PRO A 179 1.16 4.79 5.36
N GLY A 180 2.47 4.80 5.61
CA GLY A 180 3.02 5.47 6.79
C GLY A 180 3.04 4.62 8.06
N MET A 181 2.33 3.49 8.08
CA MET A 181 2.39 2.54 9.20
C MET A 181 3.63 1.68 9.06
N LYS A 182 4.34 1.47 10.17
CA LYS A 182 5.54 0.62 10.24
C LYS A 182 5.16 -0.76 10.76
N GLN A 183 5.73 -1.82 10.19
CA GLN A 183 5.61 -3.16 10.77
C GLN A 183 6.35 -3.24 12.12
N PRO A 184 5.80 -3.92 13.15
CA PRO A 184 6.48 -4.06 14.44
C PRO A 184 7.90 -4.63 14.31
N ASP A 185 8.78 -4.25 15.22
CA ASP A 185 10.18 -4.66 15.17
C ASP A 185 10.34 -6.16 15.49
N GLY A 186 11.30 -6.81 14.82
CA GLY A 186 11.50 -8.27 14.87
C GLY A 186 10.54 -9.08 13.99
N LEU A 187 9.67 -8.40 13.23
CA LEU A 187 8.79 -8.99 12.22
C LEU A 187 9.03 -8.33 10.86
N GLY A 188 8.80 -9.08 9.79
CA GLY A 188 9.07 -8.66 8.43
C GLY A 188 8.96 -9.83 7.47
N LEU A 189 9.57 -9.69 6.28
CA LEU A 189 9.48 -10.73 5.26
C LEU A 189 9.96 -12.09 5.77
N ASP A 190 9.05 -13.05 5.76
CA ASP A 190 9.27 -14.44 6.16
C ASP A 190 9.73 -14.61 7.63
N GLN A 191 9.35 -13.65 8.48
CA GLN A 191 9.57 -13.68 9.92
C GLN A 191 8.23 -13.65 10.66
N TYR A 192 7.86 -14.79 11.23
CA TYR A 192 6.54 -15.00 11.80
C TYR A 192 6.62 -15.50 13.25
N ARG A 193 5.58 -15.20 14.02
CA ARG A 193 5.30 -15.82 15.32
C ARG A 193 4.62 -17.16 15.08
N ARG A 194 5.22 -18.23 15.61
CA ARG A 194 4.61 -19.56 15.55
C ARG A 194 3.47 -19.64 16.55
N TYR A 195 2.29 -20.02 16.08
CA TYR A 195 1.10 -20.19 16.90
C TYR A 195 0.60 -21.64 16.78
N ASP A 196 0.53 -22.34 17.91
CA ASP A 196 0.03 -23.72 17.97
C ASP A 196 -1.47 -23.72 18.36
N PRO A 197 -2.37 -24.17 17.48
CA PRO A 197 -3.81 -24.19 17.76
C PRO A 197 -4.20 -25.11 18.92
N LYS A 198 -3.32 -26.03 19.33
CA LYS A 198 -3.56 -27.06 20.36
C LYS A 198 -3.27 -26.60 21.79
N SER A 199 -2.56 -25.49 21.99
CA SER A 199 -2.37 -24.87 23.33
C SER A 199 -3.61 -24.08 23.78
N VAL A 200 -4.78 -24.66 23.54
CA VAL A 200 -6.13 -24.10 23.64
C VAL A 200 -6.40 -23.55 25.05
N GLY A 201 -6.36 -22.24 25.19
CA GLY A 201 -6.78 -21.51 26.39
C GLY A 201 -6.71 -20.00 26.18
N GLU A 202 -5.69 -19.51 25.49
CA GLU A 202 -5.62 -18.12 25.04
C GLU A 202 -6.19 -18.02 23.63
N GLN A 203 -7.48 -17.64 23.53
CA GLN A 203 -7.95 -16.96 22.32
C GLN A 203 -6.90 -15.89 22.00
N LEU A 204 -6.41 -15.84 20.76
CA LEU A 204 -5.64 -14.67 20.32
C LEU A 204 -6.50 -13.46 20.69
N ASN A 205 -6.05 -12.66 21.65
CA ASN A 205 -6.73 -11.43 22.06
C ASN A 205 -6.54 -10.44 20.91
N LEU A 206 -7.34 -10.60 19.86
CA LEU A 206 -7.35 -9.73 18.69
C LEU A 206 -8.01 -8.39 19.01
N HIS A 207 -8.57 -8.23 20.23
CA HIS A 207 -9.31 -7.05 20.69
C HIS A 207 -10.44 -6.67 19.72
N LEU A 208 -11.03 -7.68 19.08
CA LEU A 208 -12.15 -7.51 18.16
C LEU A 208 -13.46 -7.72 18.90
N GLU A 209 -14.50 -7.01 18.46
CA GLU A 209 -15.86 -7.26 18.92
C GLU A 209 -16.32 -8.65 18.47
N LYS A 210 -17.14 -9.33 19.28
CA LYS A 210 -17.64 -10.69 18.97
C LYS A 210 -18.41 -10.77 17.65
N ASN A 211 -18.99 -9.65 17.19
CA ASN A 211 -19.74 -9.54 15.94
C ASN A 211 -18.89 -9.05 14.75
N SER A 212 -17.57 -8.94 14.94
CA SER A 212 -16.61 -8.56 13.90
C SER A 212 -16.77 -9.38 12.62
N ILE A 213 -16.66 -8.70 11.47
CA ILE A 213 -16.64 -9.36 10.17
C ILE A 213 -15.47 -10.33 10.07
N PHE A 214 -14.34 -10.03 10.70
CA PHE A 214 -13.15 -10.89 10.64
C PHE A 214 -13.36 -12.25 11.29
N TYR A 215 -14.21 -12.34 12.33
CA TYR A 215 -14.61 -13.65 12.88
C TYR A 215 -15.52 -14.45 11.95
N LYS A 216 -16.21 -13.80 11.01
CA LYS A 216 -17.02 -14.47 9.97
C LYS A 216 -16.16 -14.96 8.80
N LEU A 217 -14.99 -14.37 8.58
CA LEU A 217 -14.09 -14.66 7.46
C LEU A 217 -13.22 -15.90 7.66
N GLY A 218 -12.90 -16.25 8.91
CA GLY A 218 -11.98 -17.35 9.17
C GLY A 218 -11.98 -17.84 10.61
N SER A 219 -11.44 -19.04 10.80
CA SER A 219 -11.24 -19.65 12.11
C SER A 219 -10.41 -18.71 13.00
N TYR A 220 -10.98 -18.30 14.13
CA TYR A 220 -10.34 -17.42 15.12
C TYR A 220 -10.06 -15.97 14.68
N GLY A 221 -10.65 -15.49 13.57
CA GLY A 221 -10.45 -14.12 13.10
C GLY A 221 -9.15 -13.89 12.33
N LEU A 222 -8.49 -14.98 11.90
CA LEU A 222 -7.28 -14.94 11.09
C LEU A 222 -7.63 -14.87 9.59
N ILE A 223 -6.81 -14.14 8.83
CA ILE A 223 -7.00 -13.87 7.42
C ILE A 223 -5.99 -14.70 6.62
N THR A 224 -6.48 -15.58 5.75
CA THR A 224 -5.64 -16.34 4.82
C THR A 224 -5.21 -15.47 3.63
N PHE A 225 -4.28 -15.98 2.81
CA PHE A 225 -3.92 -15.29 1.56
C PHE A 225 -5.11 -15.14 0.59
N SER A 226 -5.99 -16.16 0.51
CA SER A 226 -7.17 -16.08 -0.36
C SER A 226 -8.17 -15.02 0.15
N ASP A 227 -8.39 -14.97 1.47
CA ASP A 227 -9.20 -13.93 2.11
C ASP A 227 -8.61 -12.54 1.89
N TYR A 228 -7.29 -12.40 2.05
CA TYR A 228 -6.60 -11.13 1.83
C TYR A 228 -6.87 -10.55 0.43
N ILE A 229 -6.75 -11.38 -0.61
CA ILE A 229 -7.04 -10.96 -1.98
C ILE A 229 -8.52 -10.60 -2.14
N PHE A 230 -9.43 -11.41 -1.61
CA PHE A 230 -10.86 -11.16 -1.67
C PHE A 230 -11.23 -9.83 -0.99
N LEU A 231 -10.76 -9.58 0.24
CA LEU A 231 -11.03 -8.34 0.97
C LEU A 231 -10.48 -7.12 0.22
N LEU A 232 -9.27 -7.22 -0.34
CA LEU A 232 -8.72 -6.15 -1.17
C LEU A 232 -9.60 -5.86 -2.39
N THR A 233 -10.11 -6.90 -3.05
CA THR A 233 -11.01 -6.71 -4.20
C THR A 233 -12.32 -6.05 -3.81
N VAL A 234 -12.93 -6.48 -2.69
CA VAL A 234 -14.17 -5.88 -2.15
C VAL A 234 -13.98 -4.42 -1.76
N LEU A 235 -12.82 -4.05 -1.20
CA LEU A 235 -12.51 -2.67 -0.83
C LEU A 235 -12.14 -1.76 -1.99
N SER A 236 -11.63 -2.33 -3.09
CA SER A 236 -11.16 -1.57 -4.25
C SER A 236 -12.30 -1.17 -5.20
N ILE A 237 -13.48 -1.78 -5.06
CA ILE A 237 -14.55 -1.71 -6.05
C ILE A 237 -15.74 -0.97 -5.46
N SER A 238 -16.30 -0.03 -6.21
CA SER A 238 -17.44 0.75 -5.73
C SER A 238 -18.75 -0.04 -5.77
N ARG A 239 -19.72 0.36 -4.93
CA ARG A 239 -21.06 -0.26 -4.87
C ARG A 239 -21.70 -0.44 -6.24
N ARG A 240 -21.66 0.59 -7.08
CA ARG A 240 -22.21 0.57 -8.45
C ARG A 240 -21.61 -0.55 -9.32
N HIS A 241 -20.32 -0.86 -9.18
CA HIS A 241 -19.71 -1.93 -9.96
C HIS A 241 -20.22 -3.30 -9.52
N PHE A 242 -20.45 -3.51 -8.23
CA PHE A 242 -21.09 -4.73 -7.74
C PHE A 242 -22.55 -4.83 -8.18
N GLU A 243 -23.30 -3.72 -8.18
CA GLU A 243 -24.66 -3.69 -8.74
C GLU A 243 -24.72 -4.11 -10.21
N ILE A 244 -23.79 -3.60 -11.02
CA ILE A 244 -23.70 -3.98 -12.42
C ILE A 244 -23.27 -5.44 -12.54
N ALA A 245 -22.27 -5.89 -11.77
CA ALA A 245 -21.77 -7.26 -11.83
C ALA A 245 -22.86 -8.28 -11.45
N PHE A 246 -23.54 -8.11 -10.32
CA PHE A 246 -24.61 -9.00 -9.89
C PHE A 246 -25.73 -9.08 -10.93
N ARG A 247 -26.15 -7.94 -11.50
CA ARG A 247 -27.17 -7.91 -12.57
C ARG A 247 -26.71 -8.53 -13.90
N MET A 248 -25.41 -8.58 -14.15
CA MET A 248 -24.85 -9.10 -15.41
C MET A 248 -24.57 -10.61 -15.34
N PHE A 249 -24.35 -11.14 -14.12
CA PHE A 249 -24.02 -12.54 -13.86
C PHE A 249 -25.18 -13.36 -13.30
N ASP A 250 -26.26 -12.72 -12.87
CA ASP A 250 -27.55 -13.38 -12.63
C ASP A 250 -28.07 -13.94 -13.96
N LEU A 251 -27.78 -15.22 -14.23
CA LEU A 251 -28.15 -15.89 -15.49
C LEU A 251 -29.61 -16.31 -15.50
N ASN A 252 -30.20 -16.49 -14.32
CA ASN A 252 -31.55 -16.99 -14.14
C ASN A 252 -32.59 -15.82 -14.06
N GLY A 253 -32.13 -14.59 -13.85
CA GLY A 253 -32.89 -13.35 -13.82
C GLY A 253 -33.72 -13.14 -12.56
N ASP A 254 -33.41 -13.83 -11.46
CA ASP A 254 -34.15 -13.76 -10.20
C ASP A 254 -33.66 -12.65 -9.25
N GLY A 255 -32.57 -11.96 -9.61
CA GLY A 255 -31.96 -10.87 -8.87
C GLY A 255 -30.96 -11.33 -7.80
N ASP A 256 -30.81 -12.63 -7.59
CA ASP A 256 -29.92 -13.24 -6.62
C ASP A 256 -28.82 -14.05 -7.32
N VAL A 257 -27.69 -14.25 -6.63
CA VAL A 257 -26.52 -14.93 -7.18
C VAL A 257 -26.28 -16.20 -6.38
N ASP A 258 -26.13 -17.34 -7.06
CA ASP A 258 -25.74 -18.60 -6.42
C ASP A 258 -24.22 -18.70 -6.18
N CYS A 259 -23.76 -19.79 -5.57
CA CYS A 259 -22.34 -19.92 -5.24
C CYS A 259 -21.43 -19.99 -6.49
N GLU A 260 -21.88 -20.64 -7.56
CA GLU A 260 -21.07 -20.79 -8.79
C GLU A 260 -21.00 -19.46 -9.55
N GLU A 261 -22.13 -18.76 -9.64
CA GLU A 261 -22.23 -17.42 -10.20
C GLU A 261 -21.38 -16.41 -9.40
N PHE A 262 -21.38 -16.52 -8.07
CA PHE A 262 -20.56 -15.65 -7.22
C PHE A 262 -19.07 -15.86 -7.43
N GLU A 263 -18.61 -17.10 -7.65
CA GLU A 263 -17.21 -17.38 -7.95
C GLU A 263 -16.78 -16.76 -9.31
N MET A 264 -17.68 -16.78 -10.30
CA MET A 264 -17.48 -16.09 -11.58
C MET A 264 -17.39 -14.58 -11.40
N VAL A 265 -18.32 -13.99 -10.63
CA VAL A 265 -18.29 -12.55 -10.27
C VAL A 265 -16.96 -12.22 -9.61
N ALA A 266 -16.59 -12.94 -8.54
CA ALA A 266 -15.36 -12.70 -7.78
C ALA A 266 -14.11 -12.79 -8.67
N THR A 267 -14.08 -13.76 -9.59
CA THR A 267 -12.96 -13.95 -10.52
C THR A 267 -12.87 -12.82 -11.55
N LEU A 268 -13.99 -12.43 -12.17
CA LEU A 268 -14.01 -11.34 -13.14
C LEU A 268 -13.63 -10.00 -12.48
N VAL A 269 -14.26 -9.70 -11.36
CA VAL A 269 -14.05 -8.50 -10.54
C VAL A 269 -12.58 -8.41 -10.12
N ARG A 270 -11.99 -9.51 -9.63
CA ARG A 270 -10.56 -9.59 -9.31
C ARG A 270 -9.69 -9.30 -10.53
N SER A 271 -9.99 -9.90 -11.69
CA SER A 271 -9.21 -9.72 -12.93
C SER A 271 -9.16 -8.27 -13.43
N GLN A 272 -10.14 -7.43 -13.06
CA GLN A 272 -10.17 -6.01 -13.40
C GLN A 272 -9.36 -5.13 -12.43
N THR A 273 -9.10 -5.62 -11.21
CA THR A 273 -8.35 -4.84 -10.21
C THR A 273 -6.84 -4.85 -10.48
N SER A 274 -6.18 -3.78 -10.05
CA SER A 274 -4.72 -3.65 -10.02
C SER A 274 -4.05 -4.75 -9.17
N MET A 275 -4.74 -5.26 -8.15
CA MET A 275 -4.28 -6.34 -7.28
C MET A 275 -4.37 -7.71 -7.96
N GLY A 276 -5.50 -8.00 -8.61
CA GLY A 276 -5.72 -9.29 -9.26
C GLY A 276 -4.88 -9.50 -10.52
N THR A 277 -4.71 -8.49 -11.36
CA THR A 277 -3.85 -8.58 -12.57
C THR A 277 -2.38 -8.84 -12.27
N ARG A 278 -1.90 -8.40 -11.10
CA ARG A 278 -0.52 -8.60 -10.63
C ARG A 278 -0.31 -9.89 -9.88
N HIS A 279 -1.37 -10.54 -9.44
CA HIS A 279 -1.25 -11.82 -8.81
C HIS A 279 -0.93 -12.88 -9.86
N ARG A 280 0.22 -13.52 -9.71
CA ARG A 280 0.56 -14.79 -10.34
C ARG A 280 0.71 -15.81 -9.22
N ASP A 281 0.12 -16.99 -9.39
CA ASP A 281 0.25 -18.05 -8.41
C ASP A 281 1.72 -18.43 -8.23
N HIS A 282 2.18 -18.39 -6.98
CA HIS A 282 3.52 -18.80 -6.60
C HIS A 282 3.43 -20.09 -5.78
N ALA A 283 3.37 -21.22 -6.49
CA ALA A 283 3.24 -22.54 -5.87
C ALA A 283 4.36 -22.84 -4.86
N ASN A 284 5.58 -22.35 -5.11
CA ASN A 284 6.74 -22.55 -4.24
C ASN A 284 6.61 -21.91 -2.85
N THR A 285 5.68 -20.96 -2.69
CA THR A 285 5.46 -20.23 -1.44
C THR A 285 4.20 -20.71 -0.71
N GLY A 286 3.40 -21.60 -1.31
CA GLY A 286 2.12 -22.07 -0.75
C GLY A 286 0.97 -21.06 -0.82
N ASN A 287 1.24 -19.82 -1.22
CA ASN A 287 0.27 -18.73 -1.37
C ASN A 287 -0.38 -18.75 -2.75
N THR A 288 -1.16 -19.80 -3.02
CA THR A 288 -2.02 -19.87 -4.21
C THR A 288 -3.40 -19.36 -3.90
N PHE A 289 -4.02 -18.64 -4.83
CA PHE A 289 -5.43 -18.27 -4.70
C PHE A 289 -6.28 -19.51 -5.00
N LYS A 290 -6.93 -20.05 -3.97
CA LYS A 290 -7.74 -21.28 -4.07
C LYS A 290 -9.24 -21.01 -4.24
N GLY A 291 -9.62 -19.77 -4.60
CA GLY A 291 -11.02 -19.33 -4.63
C GLY A 291 -11.41 -18.60 -3.34
N VAL A 292 -12.72 -18.44 -3.15
CA VAL A 292 -13.27 -17.84 -1.91
C VAL A 292 -13.17 -18.88 -0.79
N ASN A 293 -12.78 -18.45 0.41
CA ASN A 293 -12.63 -19.35 1.56
C ASN A 293 -13.99 -19.97 1.94
N SER A 294 -13.95 -21.23 2.39
CA SER A 294 -15.10 -22.00 2.86
C SER A 294 -15.91 -21.26 3.94
N ALA A 295 -15.27 -20.48 4.82
CA ALA A 295 -15.97 -19.70 5.86
C ALA A 295 -16.84 -18.58 5.28
N LEU A 296 -16.31 -17.82 4.31
CA LEU A 296 -17.03 -16.76 3.60
C LEU A 296 -18.19 -17.31 2.77
N ILE A 297 -17.91 -18.40 2.09
CA ILE A 297 -18.89 -19.15 1.32
C ILE A 297 -20.05 -19.60 2.24
N THR A 298 -19.73 -20.20 3.39
CA THR A 298 -20.74 -20.62 4.39
C THR A 298 -21.53 -19.43 4.94
N TYR A 299 -20.90 -18.26 5.10
CA TYR A 299 -21.58 -17.04 5.55
C TYR A 299 -22.60 -16.53 4.53
N PHE A 300 -22.28 -16.58 3.23
CA PHE A 300 -23.18 -16.10 2.18
C PHE A 300 -24.27 -17.10 1.81
N PHE A 301 -23.93 -18.38 1.69
CA PHE A 301 -24.76 -19.44 1.11
C PHE A 301 -25.26 -20.49 2.13
N GLY A 302 -24.95 -20.31 3.41
CA GLY A 302 -25.30 -21.25 4.48
C GLY A 302 -24.41 -22.50 4.51
N PRO A 303 -24.58 -23.37 5.53
CA PRO A 303 -23.77 -24.59 5.69
C PRO A 303 -24.00 -25.64 4.59
N ASN A 304 -25.15 -25.61 3.93
CA ASN A 304 -25.52 -26.54 2.87
C ASN A 304 -25.35 -25.96 1.47
N MET A 305 -24.90 -24.71 1.32
CA MET A 305 -24.66 -24.05 0.02
C MET A 305 -25.91 -23.85 -0.84
N ASP A 306 -27.07 -23.79 -0.20
CA ASP A 306 -28.39 -23.77 -0.82
C ASP A 306 -29.07 -22.39 -0.75
N GLU A 307 -28.62 -21.50 0.14
CA GLU A 307 -29.11 -20.13 0.17
C GLU A 307 -28.58 -19.33 -1.01
N LYS A 308 -29.36 -18.35 -1.49
CA LYS A 308 -28.91 -17.42 -2.53
C LYS A 308 -28.39 -16.12 -1.94
N LEU A 309 -27.41 -15.51 -2.59
CA LEU A 309 -26.82 -14.25 -2.17
C LEU A 309 -27.52 -13.08 -2.87
N THR A 310 -28.30 -12.32 -2.09
CA THR A 310 -28.85 -11.06 -2.58
C THR A 310 -27.77 -9.99 -2.65
N ILE A 311 -27.94 -9.04 -3.57
CA ILE A 311 -27.03 -7.90 -3.67
C ILE A 311 -27.00 -7.06 -2.40
N GLU A 312 -28.14 -6.86 -1.74
CA GLU A 312 -28.25 -6.06 -0.52
C GLU A 312 -27.41 -6.66 0.61
N LYS A 313 -27.49 -7.99 0.80
CA LYS A 313 -26.68 -8.73 1.78
C LYS A 313 -25.17 -8.57 1.49
N PHE A 314 -24.78 -8.53 0.22
CA PHE A 314 -23.38 -8.32 -0.16
C PHE A 314 -22.91 -6.86 0.03
N LEU A 315 -23.74 -5.87 -0.30
CA LEU A 315 -23.41 -4.46 -0.08
C LEU A 315 -23.35 -4.11 1.42
N ASP A 316 -24.19 -4.74 2.24
CA ASP A 316 -24.14 -4.65 3.70
C ASP A 316 -22.84 -5.26 4.25
N PHE A 317 -22.40 -6.39 3.69
CA PHE A 317 -21.10 -6.98 4.03
C PHE A 317 -19.96 -6.02 3.68
N GLN A 318 -19.98 -5.40 2.49
CA GLN A 318 -18.98 -4.42 2.09
C GLN A 318 -18.96 -3.21 3.03
N GLU A 319 -20.12 -2.70 3.43
CA GLU A 319 -20.24 -1.56 4.36
C GLU A 319 -19.69 -1.92 5.75
N GLN A 320 -20.06 -3.08 6.28
CA GLN A 320 -19.56 -3.57 7.57
C GLN A 320 -18.03 -3.68 7.55
N LEU A 321 -17.45 -4.25 6.49
CA LEU A 321 -16.00 -4.35 6.33
C LEU A 321 -15.32 -2.98 6.31
N GLN A 322 -15.87 -2.01 5.57
CA GLN A 322 -15.33 -0.66 5.52
C GLN A 322 -15.41 0.03 6.89
N ARG A 323 -16.55 -0.08 7.59
CA ARG A 323 -16.76 0.48 8.93
C ARG A 323 -15.81 -0.13 9.96
N GLU A 324 -15.53 -1.42 9.85
CA GLU A 324 -14.64 -2.10 10.76
C GLU A 324 -13.19 -1.71 10.55
N ILE A 325 -12.74 -1.57 9.29
CA ILE A 325 -11.41 -1.03 8.98
C ILE A 325 -11.25 0.38 9.54
N LEU A 326 -12.26 1.23 9.37
CA LEU A 326 -12.27 2.58 9.95
C LEU A 326 -12.22 2.53 11.48
N SER A 327 -12.93 1.59 12.11
CA SER A 327 -12.88 1.41 13.56
C SER A 327 -11.50 0.96 14.02
N LEU A 328 -10.85 0.03 13.32
CA LEU A 328 -9.47 -0.39 13.61
C LEU A 328 -8.46 0.75 13.42
N GLU A 329 -8.65 1.61 12.41
CA GLU A 329 -7.84 2.83 12.22
C GLU A 329 -7.98 3.79 13.40
N PHE A 330 -9.19 3.94 13.94
CA PHE A 330 -9.49 4.78 15.09
C PHE A 330 -8.90 4.23 16.39
N GLU A 331 -9.15 2.96 16.73
CA GLU A 331 -8.67 2.35 17.98
C GLU A 331 -7.13 2.31 18.05
N ARG A 332 -6.47 2.18 16.90
CA ARG A 332 -5.00 2.22 16.82
C ARG A 332 -4.42 3.58 17.25
N LYS A 333 -5.20 4.65 17.24
CA LYS A 333 -4.78 5.96 17.73
C LYS A 333 -4.81 6.07 19.26
N GLU A 334 -5.18 4.99 19.95
CA GLU A 334 -5.27 4.93 21.41
C GLU A 334 -6.12 6.10 21.94
N PRO A 335 -7.44 6.06 21.69
CA PRO A 335 -8.36 7.09 22.18
C PRO A 335 -8.19 7.30 23.70
N ASN A 336 -8.45 8.51 24.16
CA ASN A 336 -8.38 8.85 25.57
C ASN A 336 -9.48 8.13 26.39
N ASP A 337 -9.50 8.32 27.71
CA ASP A 337 -10.50 7.71 28.60
C ASP A 337 -11.96 8.05 28.22
N ASP A 338 -12.18 9.18 27.52
CA ASP A 338 -13.48 9.61 27.01
C ASP A 338 -13.83 9.00 25.63
N GLY A 339 -12.94 8.18 25.05
CA GLY A 339 -13.12 7.55 23.73
C GLY A 339 -12.85 8.48 22.54
N ASN A 340 -12.15 9.60 22.76
CA ASN A 340 -11.83 10.60 21.75
C ASN A 340 -10.36 10.54 21.31
N ILE A 341 -10.10 10.77 20.02
CA ILE A 341 -8.75 10.96 19.47
C ILE A 341 -8.42 12.45 19.37
N THR A 342 -7.13 12.79 19.34
CA THR A 342 -6.73 14.20 19.14
C THR A 342 -7.04 14.68 17.73
N GLU A 343 -7.21 16.00 17.55
CA GLU A 343 -7.43 16.60 16.23
C GLU A 343 -6.23 16.35 15.29
N ALA A 344 -5.03 16.24 15.86
CA ALA A 344 -3.84 15.91 15.11
C ALA A 344 -3.84 14.46 14.61
N ASP A 345 -4.36 13.52 15.40
CA ASP A 345 -4.52 12.13 15.00
C ASP A 345 -5.59 11.97 13.92
N PHE A 346 -6.72 12.67 14.08
CA PHE A 346 -7.74 12.74 13.04
C PHE A 346 -7.18 13.30 11.72
N ALA A 347 -6.42 14.39 11.78
CA ALA A 347 -5.75 14.95 10.62
C ALA A 347 -4.76 13.96 9.99
N GLU A 348 -4.06 13.15 10.79
CA GLU A 348 -3.17 12.13 10.27
C GLU A 348 -3.92 11.02 9.52
N LEU A 349 -5.05 10.55 10.07
CA LEU A 349 -5.91 9.53 9.46
C LEU A 349 -6.54 10.01 8.14
N LEU A 350 -6.94 11.29 8.05
CA LEU A 350 -7.43 11.88 6.81
C LEU A 350 -6.32 12.01 5.75
N LEU A 351 -5.12 12.40 6.17
CA LEU A 351 -4.00 12.66 5.27
C LEU A 351 -3.20 11.40 4.88
N ALA A 352 -3.51 10.23 5.44
CA ALA A 352 -2.76 8.99 5.19
C ALA A 352 -2.67 8.61 3.70
N TYR A 353 -3.76 8.82 2.95
CA TYR A 353 -3.88 8.47 1.54
C TYR A 353 -3.88 9.68 0.59
N ALA A 354 -3.63 10.88 1.14
CA ALA A 354 -3.61 12.12 0.37
C ALA A 354 -2.49 12.18 -0.69
N GLY A 355 -1.50 11.29 -0.61
CA GLY A 355 -0.35 11.28 -1.52
C GLY A 355 0.57 12.51 -1.38
N TYR A 356 0.45 13.25 -0.27
CA TYR A 356 1.28 14.42 -0.04
C TYR A 356 2.72 14.06 0.31
N PRO A 357 3.71 14.88 -0.10
CA PRO A 357 5.07 14.78 0.41
C PRO A 357 5.10 14.91 1.93
N LEU A 358 6.01 14.18 2.60
CA LEU A 358 6.13 14.16 4.07
C LEU A 358 6.23 15.56 4.68
N LYS A 359 6.99 16.48 4.05
CA LYS A 359 7.13 17.88 4.50
C LYS A 359 5.79 18.63 4.50
N LYS A 360 4.95 18.42 3.48
CA LYS A 360 3.63 19.05 3.38
C LYS A 360 2.67 18.48 4.43
N LYS A 361 2.67 17.15 4.63
CA LYS A 361 1.90 16.48 5.70
C LYS A 361 2.29 17.02 7.08
N GLN A 362 3.59 17.09 7.39
CA GLN A 362 4.09 17.63 8.66
C GLN A 362 3.70 19.10 8.89
N LYS A 363 3.71 19.93 7.85
CA LYS A 363 3.27 21.34 7.95
C LYS A 363 1.79 21.44 8.33
N LYS A 364 0.93 20.65 7.68
CA LYS A 364 -0.51 20.59 8.00
C LYS A 364 -0.74 20.08 9.43
N LEU A 365 -0.07 19.00 9.84
CA LEU A 365 -0.17 18.49 11.22
C LEU A 365 0.29 19.50 12.27
N LYS A 366 1.38 20.23 12.03
CA LYS A 366 1.84 21.30 12.94
C LYS A 366 0.83 22.45 13.03
N ARG A 367 0.14 22.78 11.93
CA ARG A 367 -0.90 23.80 11.92
C ARG A 367 -2.07 23.39 12.81
N VAL A 368 -2.56 22.15 12.69
CA VAL A 368 -3.63 21.60 13.53
C VAL A 368 -3.22 21.59 15.00
N LYS A 369 -2.04 21.06 15.33
CA LYS A 369 -1.52 21.04 16.71
C LYS A 369 -1.40 22.44 17.32
N ARG A 370 -1.05 23.46 16.53
CA ARG A 370 -0.97 24.84 17.01
C ARG A 370 -2.34 25.46 17.20
N ARG A 371 -3.30 25.18 16.31
CA ARG A 371 -4.66 25.72 16.39
C ARG A 371 -5.36 25.19 17.65
N PHE A 372 -5.38 23.88 17.85
CA PHE A 372 -6.16 23.23 18.91
C PHE A 372 -5.37 22.95 20.19
N ARG A 373 -4.25 23.65 20.43
CA ARG A 373 -3.41 23.40 21.62
C ARG A 373 -4.15 23.67 22.93
N ASP A 374 -4.93 24.74 22.97
CA ASP A 374 -5.54 25.27 24.20
C ASP A 374 -7.04 24.95 24.31
N HIS A 375 -7.68 24.50 23.23
CA HIS A 375 -9.13 24.24 23.14
C HIS A 375 -9.46 22.94 22.39
N GLY A 376 -8.52 21.98 22.34
CA GLY A 376 -8.78 20.67 21.75
C GLY A 376 -9.76 19.88 22.61
N THR A 377 -10.94 19.59 22.08
CA THR A 377 -11.95 18.72 22.72
C THR A 377 -11.77 17.25 22.34
N GLY A 378 -10.98 16.98 21.30
CA GLY A 378 -10.89 15.67 20.65
C GLY A 378 -12.07 15.40 19.73
N ILE A 379 -11.96 14.30 18.97
CA ILE A 379 -12.97 13.84 18.01
C ILE A 379 -13.44 12.45 18.43
N SER A 380 -14.76 12.30 18.55
CA SER A 380 -15.38 11.03 18.94
C SER A 380 -15.35 10.01 17.81
N LYS A 381 -15.49 8.73 18.16
CA LYS A 381 -15.61 7.64 17.17
C LYS A 381 -16.82 7.84 16.26
N GLN A 382 -17.93 8.35 16.78
CA GLN A 382 -19.14 8.60 16.01
C GLN A 382 -18.92 9.73 15.00
N ASP A 383 -18.38 10.87 15.44
CA ASP A 383 -18.01 11.99 14.57
C ASP A 383 -17.07 11.57 13.44
N TYR A 384 -16.08 10.73 13.77
CA TYR A 384 -15.16 10.14 12.80
C TYR A 384 -15.90 9.30 11.76
N LEU A 385 -16.74 8.35 12.20
CA LEU A 385 -17.50 7.48 11.29
C LEU A 385 -18.48 8.27 10.41
N ASP A 386 -19.17 9.26 10.98
CA ASP A 386 -20.11 10.14 10.28
C ASP A 386 -19.40 10.96 9.19
N PHE A 387 -18.21 11.48 9.49
CA PHE A 387 -17.39 12.15 8.48
C PHE A 387 -16.98 11.22 7.34
N PHE A 388 -16.61 9.97 7.62
CA PHE A 388 -16.29 9.01 6.56
C PHE A 388 -17.53 8.54 5.79
N HIS A 389 -18.71 8.48 6.40
CA HIS A 389 -19.98 8.26 5.69
C HIS A 389 -20.26 9.40 4.70
N PHE A 390 -19.99 10.66 5.10
CA PHE A 390 -20.01 11.80 4.18
C PHE A 390 -19.02 11.62 3.02
N LEU A 391 -17.79 11.17 3.29
CA LEU A 391 -16.78 10.92 2.25
C LEU A 391 -17.15 9.77 1.30
N ASN A 392 -17.88 8.75 1.75
CA ASN A 392 -18.32 7.67 0.86
C ASN A 392 -19.23 8.20 -0.28
N ASN A 393 -19.92 9.32 -0.05
CA ASN A 393 -20.76 10.01 -1.02
C ASN A 393 -20.05 11.20 -1.69
N ILE A 394 -18.71 11.22 -1.72
CA ILE A 394 -17.92 12.38 -2.20
C ILE A 394 -18.20 12.77 -3.66
N ASN A 395 -18.63 11.83 -4.51
CA ASN A 395 -18.95 12.12 -5.91
C ASN A 395 -20.23 12.97 -6.05
N ASP A 396 -21.24 12.68 -5.22
CA ASP A 396 -22.48 13.45 -5.20
C ASP A 396 -22.27 14.79 -4.51
N VAL A 397 -21.44 14.81 -3.45
CA VAL A 397 -20.98 16.04 -2.77
C VAL A 397 -20.21 16.94 -3.74
N ASP A 398 -19.31 16.41 -4.56
CA ASP A 398 -18.57 17.18 -5.59
C ASP A 398 -19.52 17.84 -6.58
N THR A 399 -20.56 17.12 -7.01
CA THR A 399 -21.61 17.65 -7.89
C THR A 399 -22.39 18.77 -7.20
N ALA A 400 -22.79 18.57 -5.94
CA ALA A 400 -23.51 19.59 -5.17
C ALA A 400 -22.66 20.85 -4.94
N LEU A 401 -21.40 20.71 -4.56
CA LEU A 401 -20.48 21.84 -4.36
C LEU A 401 -20.19 22.58 -5.68
N THR A 402 -20.18 21.86 -6.81
CA THR A 402 -20.05 22.47 -8.14
C THR A 402 -21.24 23.38 -8.43
N PHE A 403 -22.46 23.03 -8.02
CA PHE A 403 -23.63 23.93 -8.15
C PHE A 403 -23.47 25.22 -7.34
N TYR A 404 -22.98 25.13 -6.10
CA TYR A 404 -22.67 26.32 -5.29
C TYR A 404 -21.62 27.21 -5.98
N HIS A 405 -20.57 26.60 -6.54
CA HIS A 405 -19.53 27.34 -7.25
C HIS A 405 -20.07 28.04 -8.51
N ILE A 406 -20.92 27.37 -9.30
CA ILE A 406 -21.58 27.96 -10.48
C ILE A 406 -22.49 29.13 -10.08
N ALA A 407 -23.16 29.03 -8.93
CA ALA A 407 -23.99 30.11 -8.38
C ALA A 407 -23.17 31.29 -7.81
N GLY A 408 -21.82 31.22 -7.84
CA GLY A 408 -20.95 32.25 -7.30
C GLY A 408 -20.85 32.24 -5.77
N ALA A 409 -21.32 31.18 -5.10
CA ALA A 409 -21.20 31.02 -3.66
C ALA A 409 -19.82 30.41 -3.29
N SER A 410 -19.25 30.91 -2.20
CA SER A 410 -18.06 30.32 -1.58
C SER A 410 -18.41 29.07 -0.79
N ILE A 411 -17.49 28.10 -0.74
CA ILE A 411 -17.65 26.88 0.07
C ILE A 411 -17.14 27.18 1.47
N ASP A 412 -18.00 27.75 2.31
CA ASP A 412 -17.75 28.01 3.72
C ASP A 412 -18.18 26.82 4.61
N GLN A 413 -17.93 26.93 5.92
CA GLN A 413 -18.24 25.87 6.88
C GLN A 413 -19.74 25.51 6.90
N GLN A 414 -20.61 26.52 6.82
CA GLN A 414 -22.07 26.34 6.81
C GLN A 414 -22.54 25.64 5.54
N THR A 415 -21.98 26.00 4.38
CA THR A 415 -22.28 25.33 3.11
C THR A 415 -21.86 23.87 3.16
N LEU A 416 -20.68 23.55 3.71
CA LEU A 416 -20.24 22.16 3.84
C LEU A 416 -21.19 21.34 4.74
N GLN A 417 -21.59 21.89 5.89
CA GLN A 417 -22.56 21.25 6.78
C GLN A 417 -23.92 21.06 6.12
N HIS A 418 -24.40 22.07 5.40
CA HIS A 418 -25.64 21.98 4.66
C HIS A 418 -25.55 20.86 3.61
N VAL A 419 -24.51 20.85 2.78
CA VAL A 419 -24.31 19.80 1.77
C VAL A 419 -24.22 18.41 2.41
N ALA A 420 -23.51 18.26 3.53
CA ALA A 420 -23.44 16.99 4.25
C ALA A 420 -24.82 16.51 4.71
N LYS A 421 -25.65 17.41 5.22
CA LYS A 421 -27.01 17.11 5.68
C LYS A 421 -27.95 16.78 4.52
N THR A 422 -27.85 17.48 3.40
CA THR A 422 -28.80 17.34 2.28
C THR A 422 -28.44 16.17 1.35
N VAL A 423 -27.15 15.95 1.10
CA VAL A 423 -26.66 14.95 0.13
C VAL A 423 -26.31 13.63 0.81
N ALA A 424 -25.56 13.68 1.90
CA ALA A 424 -25.10 12.48 2.59
C ALA A 424 -26.02 12.06 3.75
N LEU A 425 -27.02 12.88 4.10
CA LEU A 425 -27.93 12.67 5.23
C LEU A 425 -27.20 12.53 6.58
N VAL A 426 -26.06 13.21 6.72
CA VAL A 426 -25.25 13.21 7.95
C VAL A 426 -25.17 14.62 8.52
N ASN A 427 -25.35 14.73 9.84
CA ASN A 427 -25.10 15.97 10.56
C ASN A 427 -23.65 15.97 11.06
N LEU A 428 -22.78 16.75 10.41
CA LEU A 428 -21.41 16.93 10.87
C LEU A 428 -21.37 17.95 12.02
N SER A 429 -20.63 17.63 13.09
CA SER A 429 -20.43 18.56 14.20
C SER A 429 -19.58 19.78 13.78
N ASP A 430 -19.85 20.93 14.38
CA ASP A 430 -19.11 22.18 14.13
C ASP A 430 -17.60 22.00 14.35
N HIS A 431 -17.24 21.23 15.37
CA HIS A 431 -15.84 20.94 15.70
C HIS A 431 -15.13 20.16 14.57
N VAL A 432 -15.75 19.09 14.05
CA VAL A 432 -15.16 18.31 12.94
C VAL A 432 -14.95 19.20 11.72
N VAL A 433 -15.92 20.06 11.41
CA VAL A 433 -15.83 20.98 10.27
C VAL A 433 -14.71 22.00 10.48
N ASP A 434 -14.54 22.58 11.67
CA ASP A 434 -13.43 23.51 11.95
C ASP A 434 -12.06 22.82 11.80
N VAL A 435 -11.94 21.57 12.25
CA VAL A 435 -10.71 20.78 12.08
C VAL A 435 -10.43 20.51 10.59
N VAL A 436 -11.45 20.13 9.80
CA VAL A 436 -11.34 19.90 8.36
C VAL A 436 -10.89 21.17 7.64
N PHE A 437 -11.50 22.32 7.92
CA PHE A 437 -11.08 23.60 7.36
C PHE A 437 -9.64 23.93 7.77
N THR A 438 -9.27 23.72 9.03
CA THR A 438 -7.90 23.93 9.50
C THR A 438 -6.86 23.07 8.75
N ILE A 439 -7.23 21.88 8.28
CA ILE A 439 -6.35 20.98 7.51
C ILE A 439 -6.21 21.45 6.06
N PHE A 440 -7.33 21.80 5.41
CA PHE A 440 -7.40 21.94 3.95
C PHE A 440 -7.34 23.37 3.43
N ASP A 441 -7.80 24.36 4.19
CA ASP A 441 -7.71 25.78 3.83
C ASP A 441 -6.22 26.22 3.86
N GLU A 442 -5.54 26.28 2.71
CA GLU A 442 -4.11 26.61 2.68
C GLU A 442 -3.84 28.11 2.74
N ASN A 443 -4.76 28.92 2.22
CA ASN A 443 -4.67 30.38 2.11
C ASN A 443 -5.26 31.15 3.30
N ASN A 444 -5.95 30.45 4.22
CA ASN A 444 -6.68 31.02 5.37
C ASN A 444 -7.78 31.99 4.95
N ASP A 445 -8.48 31.71 3.85
CA ASP A 445 -9.62 32.51 3.40
C ASP A 445 -10.96 32.04 4.00
N ASN A 446 -10.93 30.99 4.84
CA ASN A 446 -12.10 30.30 5.39
C ASN A 446 -13.02 29.71 4.31
N GLN A 447 -12.48 29.39 3.14
CA GLN A 447 -13.17 28.71 2.05
C GLN A 447 -12.41 27.45 1.67
N LEU A 448 -13.13 26.44 1.18
CA LEU A 448 -12.52 25.23 0.65
C LEU A 448 -12.59 25.22 -0.87
N SER A 449 -11.44 25.18 -1.54
CA SER A 449 -11.43 24.92 -2.97
C SER A 449 -11.59 23.41 -3.28
N ASN A 450 -12.14 23.10 -4.46
CA ASN A 450 -12.25 21.72 -4.94
C ASN A 450 -10.89 20.97 -4.95
N LYS A 451 -9.81 21.69 -5.31
CA LYS A 451 -8.45 21.14 -5.36
C LYS A 451 -7.88 20.85 -3.97
N GLU A 452 -8.22 21.66 -2.97
CA GLU A 452 -7.75 21.49 -1.60
C GLU A 452 -8.43 20.31 -0.91
N PHE A 453 -9.75 20.17 -1.10
CA PHE A 453 -10.55 19.19 -0.38
C PHE A 453 -10.91 17.96 -1.23
N ILE A 454 -11.74 18.14 -2.27
CA ILE A 454 -12.36 17.02 -3.01
C ILE A 454 -11.33 16.10 -3.66
N SER A 455 -10.35 16.64 -4.35
CA SER A 455 -9.30 15.83 -5.02
C SER A 455 -8.54 14.95 -4.02
N VAL A 456 -8.30 15.46 -2.82
CA VAL A 456 -7.56 14.74 -1.77
C VAL A 456 -8.45 13.66 -1.15
N MET A 457 -9.71 13.97 -0.91
CA MET A 457 -10.67 13.05 -0.32
C MET A 457 -11.07 11.91 -1.28
N LYS A 458 -11.15 12.16 -2.59
CA LYS A 458 -11.33 11.08 -3.58
C LYS A 458 -10.22 10.04 -3.51
N ASN A 459 -8.96 10.48 -3.42
CA ASN A 459 -7.82 9.57 -3.23
C ASN A 459 -7.91 8.80 -1.89
N ARG A 460 -8.46 9.42 -0.83
CA ARG A 460 -8.65 8.80 0.48
C ARG A 460 -9.69 7.69 0.46
N VAL A 461 -10.83 7.92 -0.17
CA VAL A 461 -11.92 6.94 -0.30
C VAL A 461 -11.44 5.69 -1.05
N GLN A 462 -10.65 5.89 -2.10
CA GLN A 462 -10.08 4.81 -2.91
C GLN A 462 -8.90 4.08 -2.26
N ARG A 463 -8.43 4.55 -1.09
CA ARG A 463 -7.27 3.99 -0.32
C ARG A 463 -6.00 3.77 -1.15
N GLY A 464 -5.86 4.44 -2.30
CA GLY A 464 -4.77 4.22 -3.25
C GLY A 464 -4.76 2.86 -3.96
N LEU A 465 -5.81 2.05 -3.83
CA LEU A 465 -5.88 0.71 -4.43
C LEU A 465 -6.16 0.73 -5.94
N GLU A 466 -6.80 1.79 -6.45
CA GLU A 466 -7.05 1.96 -7.89
C GLU A 466 -5.79 2.29 -8.70
N LYS A 467 -4.73 2.78 -8.05
CA LYS A 467 -3.52 3.17 -8.77
C LYS A 467 -2.88 1.94 -9.42
N PRO A 468 -2.49 2.02 -10.71
CA PRO A 468 -1.80 0.92 -11.34
C PRO A 468 -0.50 0.65 -10.60
N LYS A 469 -0.25 -0.62 -10.25
CA LYS A 469 1.01 -1.07 -9.64
C LYS A 469 2.16 -1.19 -10.66
N ASP A 470 1.91 -0.78 -11.89
CA ASP A 470 2.79 -0.93 -13.04
C ASP A 470 3.36 0.40 -13.43
N THR A 471 4.57 0.38 -13.99
CA THR A 471 5.19 1.55 -14.60
C THR A 471 4.39 2.10 -15.79
N GLY A 472 3.36 1.38 -16.25
CA GLY A 472 2.44 1.82 -17.31
C GLY A 472 3.09 1.90 -18.70
N PHE A 473 4.40 1.67 -18.81
CA PHE A 473 5.17 1.82 -20.04
C PHE A 473 4.63 0.97 -21.19
N LEU A 474 4.34 -0.31 -20.95
CA LEU A 474 3.77 -1.19 -21.97
C LEU A 474 2.36 -0.74 -22.41
N LYS A 475 1.53 -0.23 -21.49
CA LYS A 475 0.23 0.34 -21.83
C LYS A 475 0.39 1.59 -22.69
N MET A 476 1.31 2.48 -22.32
CA MET A 476 1.64 3.68 -23.09
C MET A 476 2.11 3.30 -24.50
N MET A 477 3.06 2.37 -24.63
CA MET A 477 3.57 1.93 -25.94
C MET A 477 2.48 1.28 -26.80
N ARG A 478 1.60 0.46 -26.21
CA ARG A 478 0.44 -0.10 -26.91
C ARG A 478 -0.53 0.99 -27.35
N SER A 479 -0.82 1.98 -26.50
CA SER A 479 -1.68 3.11 -26.86
C SER A 479 -1.06 3.94 -27.98
N VAL A 480 0.23 4.23 -27.92
CA VAL A 480 0.97 4.92 -28.99
C VAL A 480 0.89 4.13 -30.29
N PHE A 481 1.12 2.82 -30.25
CA PHE A 481 1.02 1.96 -31.43
C PHE A 481 -0.41 1.89 -31.99
N LYS A 482 -1.42 1.83 -31.11
CA LYS A 482 -2.84 1.84 -31.51
C LYS A 482 -3.21 3.18 -32.15
N CYS A 483 -2.84 4.30 -31.54
CA CYS A 483 -3.03 5.62 -32.11
C CYS A 483 -2.32 5.77 -33.46
N ALA A 484 -1.06 5.31 -33.56
CA ALA A 484 -0.30 5.34 -34.81
C ALA A 484 -0.94 4.49 -35.92
N LYS A 485 -1.57 3.38 -35.56
CA LYS A 485 -2.32 2.51 -36.49
C LYS A 485 -3.66 3.12 -36.92
N GLU A 486 -4.33 3.83 -36.03
CA GLU A 486 -5.63 4.49 -36.28
C GLU A 486 -5.48 5.84 -36.99
N THR A 487 -4.34 6.53 -36.84
CA THR A 487 -3.97 7.67 -37.67
C THR A 487 -3.64 7.20 -39.08
N LYS A 488 -4.67 6.98 -39.91
CA LYS A 488 -4.50 6.97 -41.36
C LYS A 488 -4.01 8.35 -41.78
N PRO A 489 -2.98 8.46 -42.65
CA PRO A 489 -2.60 9.75 -43.21
C PRO A 489 -3.77 10.27 -44.05
N VAL A 490 -4.27 11.47 -43.72
CA VAL A 490 -5.32 12.22 -44.44
C VAL A 490 -4.87 12.63 -45.87
N LEU A 491 -3.75 12.10 -46.36
CA LEU A 491 -3.09 12.46 -47.61
C LEU A 491 -3.47 11.55 -48.81
N LEU A 492 -4.45 10.65 -48.66
CA LEU A 492 -4.88 9.72 -49.71
C LEU A 492 -6.39 9.75 -50.02
N ASP A 493 -7.11 10.81 -49.64
CA ASP A 493 -8.51 11.05 -50.04
C ASP A 493 -8.64 12.34 -50.89
N ILE A 494 -7.72 12.58 -51.84
CA ILE A 494 -7.88 13.59 -52.92
C ILE A 494 -7.71 12.90 -54.28
#